data_AF-A0A956BZK5-F1
#
_entry.id   AF-A0A956BZK5-F1
#
_cell.length_a   1.000
_cell.length_b   1.000
_cell.length_c   1.000
_cell.angle_alpha   90.00
_cell.angle_beta   90.00
_cell.angle_gamma   90.00
#
_symmetry.space_group_name_H-M   'P 1'
#
loop_
_entity.id
_entity.type
_entity.pdbx_description
1 polymer ?
#
loop_
_entity_poly.entity_id
_entity_poly.type
_entity_poly.pdbx_seq_one_letter_code
_entity_poly.pdbx_strand_id
1 'polypeptide(L)'
;MNHTSSPTVLTVLSSLCLVTTACGSEKPKVEAAPTEAAQDGQGGQQEATGELRDALIALEKVHFALNSSDLPQESRDALAEAAPKLQRNGVDLHVDGHTDERGTEEYNAALGQERATAVVDY
;
A
#
# COMPACT_ATOMS: atom_id res chain seq x y z
N MET A 1 -58.56 7.73 -17.00
CA MET A 1 -59.42 6.54 -17.17
C MET A 1 -58.52 5.36 -17.55
N ASN A 2 -57.80 4.73 -16.63
CA ASN A 2 -58.25 3.78 -15.59
C ASN A 2 -58.90 2.53 -16.20
N HIS A 3 -58.10 1.46 -16.13
CA HIS A 3 -58.47 0.06 -15.89
C HIS A 3 -59.32 -0.69 -16.91
N THR A 4 -58.65 -1.61 -17.60
CA THR A 4 -59.17 -2.97 -17.83
C THR A 4 -58.47 -3.94 -16.88
N SER A 5 -59.21 -4.33 -15.85
CA SER A 5 -58.97 -5.46 -14.97
C SER A 5 -59.00 -6.77 -15.78
N SER A 6 -58.30 -7.83 -15.39
CA SER A 6 -58.82 -8.94 -14.56
C SER A 6 -57.87 -10.17 -14.73
N PRO A 7 -58.01 -11.29 -14.01
CA PRO A 7 -57.83 -11.45 -12.56
C PRO A 7 -57.05 -12.75 -12.19
N THR A 8 -56.88 -12.96 -10.88
CA THR A 8 -56.86 -14.29 -10.22
C THR A 8 -55.52 -15.05 -10.19
N VAL A 9 -54.98 -15.58 -9.09
CA VAL A 9 -55.09 -15.48 -7.60
C VAL A 9 -54.43 -16.76 -7.06
N LEU A 10 -53.83 -16.67 -5.87
CA LEU A 10 -53.50 -17.77 -4.94
C LEU A 10 -52.33 -18.70 -5.36
N THR A 11 -51.37 -19.03 -4.50
CA THR A 11 -51.52 -19.59 -3.14
C THR A 11 -50.15 -19.43 -2.43
N VAL A 12 -49.98 -18.57 -1.42
CA VAL A 12 -50.18 -18.76 0.04
C VAL A 12 -49.00 -19.45 0.77
N LEU A 13 -48.48 -18.69 1.74
CA LEU A 13 -47.87 -19.04 3.04
C LEU A 13 -46.78 -20.13 3.15
N SER A 14 -45.62 -19.69 3.63
CA SER A 14 -45.11 -20.10 4.96
C SER A 14 -44.20 -18.98 5.47
N SER A 15 -44.70 -18.04 6.27
CA SER A 15 -44.66 -18.10 7.75
C SER A 15 -43.23 -18.34 8.26
N LEU A 16 -42.50 -17.28 8.58
CA LEU A 16 -42.39 -16.69 9.94
C LEU A 16 -41.36 -17.42 10.81
N CYS A 17 -40.23 -16.75 11.04
CA CYS A 17 -39.67 -16.58 12.39
C CYS A 17 -38.51 -15.56 12.34
N LEU A 18 -38.82 -14.32 12.74
CA LEU A 18 -37.81 -13.42 13.29
C LEU A 18 -37.43 -13.96 14.67
N VAL A 19 -36.17 -14.34 14.86
CA VAL A 19 -35.58 -14.44 16.19
C VAL A 19 -34.28 -13.66 16.16
N THR A 20 -34.34 -12.44 16.68
CA THR A 20 -33.18 -11.67 17.10
C THR A 20 -32.67 -12.26 18.41
N THR A 21 -31.41 -12.70 18.46
CA THR A 21 -30.72 -12.91 19.73
C THR A 21 -29.27 -12.48 19.60
N ALA A 22 -28.87 -11.71 20.61
CA ALA A 22 -27.66 -10.93 20.72
C ALA A 22 -26.42 -11.76 21.09
N CYS A 23 -25.27 -11.24 20.65
CA CYS A 23 -23.94 -11.24 21.24
C CYS A 23 -23.36 -12.55 21.82
N GLY A 24 -22.34 -13.08 21.14
CA GLY A 24 -21.38 -14.05 21.67
C GLY A 24 -20.06 -13.91 20.94
N SER A 25 -19.14 -13.13 21.51
CA SER A 25 -17.76 -12.98 21.04
C SER A 25 -16.94 -14.21 21.42
N GLU A 26 -16.56 -15.02 20.44
CA GLU A 26 -15.50 -16.02 20.59
C GLU A 26 -14.44 -15.76 19.53
N LYS A 27 -13.37 -15.08 19.96
CA LYS A 27 -12.17 -14.80 19.18
C LYS A 27 -11.43 -16.14 18.98
N PRO A 28 -11.14 -16.59 17.75
CA PRO A 28 -10.16 -17.65 17.57
C PRO A 28 -8.79 -17.10 18.00
N LYS A 29 -8.26 -17.68 19.07
CA LYS A 29 -6.91 -17.47 19.57
C LYS A 29 -5.93 -17.98 18.51
N VAL A 30 -5.48 -17.08 17.63
CA VAL A 30 -4.30 -17.31 16.81
C VAL A 30 -3.10 -17.27 17.74
N GLU A 31 -2.53 -18.45 17.92
CA GLU A 31 -1.28 -18.70 18.61
C GLU A 31 -0.18 -17.91 17.88
N ALA A 32 0.33 -16.87 18.54
CA ALA A 32 1.46 -16.11 18.05
C ALA A 32 2.70 -17.01 18.03
N ALA A 33 3.10 -17.43 16.84
CA ALA A 33 4.41 -18.01 16.61
C ALA A 33 5.49 -16.94 16.86
N PRO A 34 6.58 -17.25 17.60
CA PRO A 34 7.69 -16.32 17.80
C PRO A 34 8.71 -16.52 16.67
N THR A 35 8.70 -15.67 15.66
CA THR A 35 9.68 -15.66 14.55
C THR A 35 9.50 -14.29 13.87
N GLU A 36 10.47 -13.41 13.68
CA GLU A 36 11.92 -13.48 13.73
C GLU A 36 12.44 -12.08 14.05
N ALA A 37 13.66 -12.03 14.57
CA ALA A 37 14.39 -10.80 14.84
C ALA A 37 14.41 -9.88 13.62
N ALA A 38 14.37 -8.56 13.88
CA ALA A 38 14.87 -7.55 12.97
C ALA A 38 16.26 -7.99 12.50
N GLN A 39 16.34 -8.45 11.25
CA GLN A 39 17.61 -8.69 10.59
C GLN A 39 18.14 -7.33 10.18
N ASP A 40 19.07 -6.84 10.99
CA ASP A 40 20.04 -5.82 10.66
C ASP A 40 20.59 -6.11 9.26
N GLY A 41 20.11 -5.34 8.28
CA GLY A 41 20.60 -5.40 6.92
C GLY A 41 21.99 -4.80 6.84
N GLN A 42 23.02 -5.51 7.32
CA GLN A 42 24.38 -5.29 6.86
C GLN A 42 24.51 -5.82 5.42
N GLY A 43 23.90 -5.08 4.49
CA GLY A 43 24.43 -5.00 3.14
C GLY A 43 25.83 -4.40 3.23
N GLY A 44 26.83 -5.12 2.74
CA GLY A 44 28.22 -4.66 2.78
C GLY A 44 28.33 -3.22 2.28
N GLN A 45 28.85 -2.34 3.11
CA GLN A 45 29.07 -0.93 2.78
C GLN A 45 30.16 -0.84 1.72
N GLN A 46 29.78 -1.09 0.47
CA GLN A 46 30.55 -0.62 -0.67
C GLN A 46 30.30 0.88 -0.74
N GLU A 47 31.30 1.65 -0.31
CA GLU A 47 31.33 3.11 -0.45
C GLU A 47 31.01 3.45 -1.90
N ALA A 48 29.78 3.91 -2.15
CA ALA A 48 29.39 4.44 -3.44
C ALA A 48 30.27 5.68 -3.69
N THR A 49 31.04 5.66 -4.78
CA THR A 49 31.91 6.78 -5.16
C THR A 49 31.49 7.34 -6.52
N GLY A 50 31.86 8.59 -6.78
CA GLY A 50 31.58 9.26 -8.04
C GLY A 50 30.09 9.30 -8.36
N GLU A 51 29.76 8.91 -9.59
CA GLU A 51 28.42 9.07 -10.16
C GLU A 51 27.31 8.29 -9.42
N LEU A 52 27.65 7.11 -8.85
CA LEU A 52 26.69 6.34 -8.05
C LEU A 52 26.34 7.09 -6.75
N ARG A 53 27.33 7.72 -6.11
CA ARG A 53 27.11 8.55 -4.91
C ARG A 53 26.18 9.73 -5.23
N ASP A 54 26.43 10.40 -6.34
CA ASP A 54 25.61 11.54 -6.76
C ASP A 54 24.17 11.12 -7.08
N ALA A 55 23.98 9.91 -7.62
CA ALA A 55 22.65 9.34 -7.84
C ALA A 55 21.93 9.08 -6.53
N LEU A 56 22.60 8.49 -5.53
CA LEU A 56 22.03 8.24 -4.21
C LEU A 56 21.66 9.55 -3.50
N ILE A 57 22.51 10.58 -3.57
CA ILE A 57 22.22 11.91 -3.01
C ILE A 57 21.00 12.55 -3.70
N ALA A 58 20.83 12.35 -5.01
CA ALA A 58 19.63 12.84 -5.71
C ALA A 58 18.37 12.12 -5.19
N LEU A 59 18.42 10.81 -4.97
CA LEU A 59 17.29 10.03 -4.44
C LEU A 59 16.83 10.47 -3.05
N GLU A 60 17.69 11.08 -2.22
CA GLU A 60 17.31 11.62 -0.90
C GLU A 60 16.24 12.72 -0.99
N LYS A 61 16.08 13.36 -2.17
CA LYS A 61 15.10 14.42 -2.43
C LYS A 61 13.73 13.90 -2.90
N VAL A 62 13.56 12.58 -2.98
CA VAL A 62 12.29 11.96 -3.38
C VAL A 62 11.36 11.95 -2.18
N HIS A 63 10.33 12.78 -2.26
CA HIS A 63 9.34 13.01 -1.20
C HIS A 63 7.94 13.06 -1.78
N PHE A 64 6.95 12.84 -0.92
CA PHE A 64 5.54 12.80 -1.32
C PHE A 64 4.74 13.84 -0.54
N ALA A 65 3.65 14.31 -1.15
CA ALA A 65 2.66 15.09 -0.43
C ALA A 65 1.94 14.24 0.63
N LEU A 66 1.28 14.92 1.57
CA LEU A 66 0.48 14.26 2.60
C LEU A 66 -0.62 13.40 1.95
N ASN A 67 -0.74 12.15 2.39
CA ASN A 67 -1.78 11.22 1.94
C ASN A 67 -1.82 10.99 0.41
N SER A 68 -0.65 11.02 -0.23
CA SER A 68 -0.52 10.84 -1.68
C SER A 68 0.70 9.96 -2.01
N SER A 69 0.57 9.22 -3.11
CA SER A 69 1.62 8.47 -3.81
C SER A 69 2.01 9.13 -5.15
N ASP A 70 1.41 10.27 -5.49
CA ASP A 70 1.77 11.03 -6.69
C ASP A 70 3.15 11.67 -6.51
N LEU A 71 4.00 11.54 -7.53
CA LEU A 71 5.33 12.13 -7.54
C LEU A 71 5.25 13.64 -7.83
N PRO A 72 5.60 14.52 -6.88
CA PRO A 72 5.70 15.95 -7.12
C PRO A 72 6.81 16.24 -8.14
N GLN A 73 6.74 17.40 -8.81
CA GLN A 73 7.72 17.75 -9.84
C GLN A 73 9.17 17.72 -9.34
N GLU A 74 9.43 18.20 -8.12
CA GLU A 74 10.77 18.16 -7.51
C GLU A 74 11.32 16.73 -7.37
N SER A 75 10.48 15.77 -6.98
CA SER A 75 10.89 14.38 -6.87
C SER A 75 11.06 13.72 -8.24
N ARG A 76 10.25 14.10 -9.23
CA ARG A 76 10.47 13.68 -10.63
C ARG A 76 11.79 14.20 -11.16
N ASP A 77 12.15 15.45 -10.85
CA ASP A 77 13.43 16.03 -11.26
C ASP A 77 14.61 15.29 -10.62
N ALA A 78 14.49 14.93 -9.33
CA ALA A 78 15.48 14.11 -8.63
C ALA A 78 15.62 12.70 -9.24
N LEU A 79 14.51 12.04 -9.56
CA LEU A 79 14.52 10.73 -10.22
C LEU A 79 15.11 10.82 -11.64
N ALA A 80 14.79 11.86 -12.40
CA ALA A 80 15.37 12.10 -13.73
C ALA A 80 16.89 12.30 -13.68
N GLU A 81 17.42 12.85 -12.58
CA GLU A 81 18.86 12.97 -12.36
C GLU A 81 19.50 11.62 -11.98
N ALA A 82 18.85 10.85 -11.11
CA ALA A 82 19.39 9.61 -10.55
C ALA A 82 19.30 8.40 -11.51
N ALA A 83 18.14 8.19 -12.13
CA ALA A 83 17.84 7.02 -12.96
C ALA A 83 18.91 6.73 -14.05
N PRO A 84 19.36 7.69 -14.87
CA PRO A 84 20.36 7.41 -15.91
C PRO A 84 21.75 7.08 -15.32
N LYS A 85 22.07 7.56 -14.11
CA LYS A 85 23.31 7.22 -13.41
C LYS A 85 23.22 5.78 -12.89
N LEU A 86 22.10 5.40 -12.27
CA LEU A 86 21.87 4.06 -11.73
C LEU A 86 21.89 3.01 -12.84
N GLN A 87 21.20 3.27 -13.96
CA GLN A 87 21.17 2.37 -15.12
C GLN A 87 22.56 2.15 -15.73
N ARG A 88 23.37 3.21 -15.87
CA ARG A 88 24.74 3.09 -16.42
C ARG A 88 25.68 2.29 -15.53
N ASN A 89 25.45 2.31 -14.22
CA ASN A 89 26.24 1.55 -13.26
C ASN A 89 25.75 0.10 -13.10
N GLY A 90 24.61 -0.26 -13.71
CA GLY A 90 24.09 -1.64 -13.70
C GLY A 90 23.78 -2.17 -12.30
N VAL A 91 23.30 -1.31 -11.41
CA VAL A 91 22.98 -1.69 -10.03
C VAL A 91 21.55 -2.24 -9.93
N ASP A 92 21.40 -3.32 -9.17
CA ASP A 92 20.10 -3.80 -8.74
C ASP A 92 19.69 -3.03 -7.48
N LEU A 93 18.47 -2.51 -7.47
CA LEU A 93 17.95 -1.66 -6.39
C LEU A 93 16.71 -2.29 -5.76
N HIS A 94 16.64 -2.18 -4.44
CA HIS A 94 15.42 -2.39 -3.68
C HIS A 94 14.85 -1.01 -3.29
N VAL A 95 13.54 -0.82 -3.46
CA VAL A 95 12.88 0.45 -3.20
C VAL A 95 11.82 0.25 -2.13
N ASP A 96 12.01 0.91 -0.98
CA ASP A 96 11.07 0.91 0.14
C ASP A 96 10.38 2.27 0.27
N GLY A 97 9.05 2.24 0.36
CA GLY A 97 8.26 3.44 0.58
C GLY A 97 7.93 3.64 2.06
N HIS A 98 8.23 4.83 2.57
CA HIS A 98 8.01 5.19 3.96
C HIS A 98 6.84 6.16 4.12
N THR A 99 6.16 6.06 5.26
CA THR A 99 5.13 6.99 5.69
C THR A 99 5.49 7.54 7.07
N ASP A 100 4.80 8.60 7.47
CA ASP A 100 4.85 9.05 8.86
C ASP A 100 3.93 8.18 9.75
N GLU A 101 3.92 8.46 11.05
CA GLU A 101 3.21 7.69 12.08
C GLU A 101 1.69 7.97 12.16
N ARG A 102 1.15 8.87 11.33
CA ARG A 102 -0.26 9.24 11.40
C ARG A 102 -1.13 8.21 10.69
N GLY A 103 -2.22 7.80 11.32
CA GLY A 103 -3.18 6.85 10.74
C GLY A 103 -2.96 5.41 11.22
N THR A 104 -3.58 4.44 10.52
CA THR A 104 -3.45 3.01 10.83
C THR A 104 -2.21 2.42 10.16
N GLU A 105 -1.56 1.45 10.80
CA GLU A 105 -0.38 0.76 10.26
C GLU A 105 -0.66 0.13 8.89
N GLU A 106 -1.83 -0.48 8.70
CA GLU A 106 -2.19 -1.14 7.45
C GLU A 106 -2.33 -0.15 6.29
N TYR A 107 -2.93 1.01 6.56
CA TYR A 107 -3.03 2.09 5.56
C TYR A 107 -1.64 2.62 5.18
N ASN A 108 -0.78 2.83 6.18
CA ASN A 108 0.57 3.31 5.99
C ASN A 108 1.44 2.31 5.22
N ALA A 109 1.30 1.02 5.49
CA ALA A 109 1.95 -0.04 4.72
C ALA A 109 1.49 -0.04 3.25
N ALA A 110 0.18 0.09 2.99
CA ALA A 110 -0.35 0.16 1.63
C ALA A 110 0.14 1.42 0.89
N LEU A 111 0.09 2.59 1.53
CA LEU A 111 0.56 3.84 0.95
C LEU A 111 2.08 3.82 0.69
N GLY A 112 2.86 3.21 1.60
CA GLY A 112 4.29 2.97 1.39
C GLY A 112 4.55 2.12 0.15
N GLN A 113 3.81 1.01 -0.01
CA GLN A 113 3.93 0.15 -1.18
C GLN A 113 3.57 0.87 -2.49
N GLU A 114 2.50 1.67 -2.48
CA GLU A 114 2.12 2.49 -3.64
C GLU A 114 3.21 3.50 -4.01
N ARG A 115 3.83 4.15 -3.01
CA ARG A 115 4.95 5.09 -3.22
C ARG A 115 6.18 4.41 -3.81
N ALA A 116 6.54 3.24 -3.30
CA ALA A 116 7.63 2.45 -3.85
C ALA A 116 7.37 2.08 -5.31
N THR A 117 6.14 1.64 -5.61
CA THR A 117 5.70 1.30 -6.97
C THR A 117 5.78 2.51 -7.89
N ALA A 118 5.31 3.68 -7.45
CA ALA A 118 5.38 4.91 -8.24
C ALA A 118 6.82 5.32 -8.60
N VAL A 119 7.79 5.08 -7.71
CA VAL A 119 9.22 5.33 -7.97
C VAL A 119 9.80 4.31 -8.94
N VAL A 120 9.42 3.04 -8.83
CA VAL A 120 9.88 1.97 -9.73
C VAL A 120 9.32 2.13 -11.14
N ASP A 121 8.07 2.58 -11.26
CA ASP A 121 7.39 2.77 -12.55
C ASP A 121 7.83 4.03 -13.30
N TYR A 122 8.53 4.96 -12.63
CA TYR A 122 9.02 6.22 -13.20
C TYR A 122 10.27 6.03 -14.07
#